data_AF-A0A5M6IWH3-F1
#
_entry.id   AF-A0A5M6IWH3-F1
#
_cell.length_a   1.000
_cell.length_b   1.000
_cell.length_c   1.000
_cell.angle_alpha   90.00
_cell.angle_beta   90.00
_cell.angle_gamma   90.00
#
_symmetry.space_group_name_H-M   'P 1'
#
loop_
_entity.id
_entity.type
_entity.pdbx_description
1 polymer ?
#
loop_
_entity_poly.entity_id
_entity_poly.type
_entity_poly.pdbx_seq_one_letter_code
_entity_poly.pdbx_strand_id
1 'polypeptide(L)' 'MANSLSGLTEDEAKEFHEQFKTTFSAFLGVAAVAHLLVWIWKPWF' A
#
# COMPACT_ATOMS: atom_id res chain seq x y z
N MET A 1 15.85 1.38 -24.14
CA MET A 1 14.83 0.39 -23.74
C MET A 1 15.37 -0.28 -22.48
N ALA A 2 14.67 -0.19 -21.36
CA ALA A 2 15.10 -0.85 -20.13
C ALA A 2 15.05 -2.39 -20.32
N ASN A 3 16.07 -3.10 -19.86
CA ASN A 3 16.12 -4.57 -19.92
C ASN A 3 15.34 -5.18 -18.74
N SER A 4 14.03 -4.95 -18.71
CA SER A 4 13.13 -5.43 -17.65
C SER A 4 11.81 -5.94 -18.25
N LEU A 5 11.17 -6.91 -17.60
CA LEU A 5 9.90 -7.50 -18.05
C LEU A 5 8.76 -6.48 -18.11
N SER A 6 8.81 -5.45 -17.25
CA SER A 6 7.86 -4.34 -17.23
C SER A 6 8.21 -3.22 -18.20
N GLY A 7 9.42 -3.23 -18.78
CA GLY A 7 9.93 -2.15 -19.62
C GLY A 7 10.32 -0.86 -18.88
N LEU A 8 10.19 -0.85 -17.54
CA LEU A 8 10.57 0.28 -16.70
C LEU A 8 12.07 0.29 -16.43
N THR A 9 12.66 1.47 -16.46
CA THR A 9 13.97 1.74 -15.86
C THR A 9 13.89 1.61 -14.34
N GLU A 10 15.04 1.47 -13.69
CA GLU A 10 15.11 1.38 -12.23
C GLU A 10 14.55 2.63 -11.54
N ASP A 11 14.80 3.81 -12.11
CA ASP A 11 14.35 5.08 -11.56
C ASP A 11 12.83 5.24 -11.67
N GLU A 12 12.24 4.91 -12.83
CA GLU A 12 10.78 4.92 -13.02
C GLU A 12 10.07 3.94 -12.08
N ALA A 13 10.66 2.75 -11.86
CA ALA A 13 10.11 1.77 -10.93
C ALA A 13 10.13 2.27 -9.48
N LYS A 14 11.20 2.96 -9.06
CA LYS A 14 11.31 3.56 -7.73
C LYS A 14 10.30 4.70 -7.56
N GLU A 15 10.18 5.59 -8.53
CA GLU A 15 9.24 6.71 -8.47
C GLU A 15 7.79 6.23 -8.28
N PHE A 16 7.37 5.25 -9.08
CA PHE A 16 6.05 4.62 -8.92
C PHE A 16 5.90 3.98 -7.52
N HIS A 17 6.91 3.23 -7.09
CA HIS A 17 6.85 2.50 -5.84
C HIS A 17 6.79 3.44 -4.62
N GLU A 18 7.46 4.59 -4.64
CA GLU A 18 7.37 5.59 -3.57
C GLU A 18 5.96 6.17 -3.44
N GLN A 19 5.33 6.53 -4.56
CA GLN A 19 3.96 7.02 -4.52
C GLN A 19 2.97 5.92 -4.09
N PHE A 20 3.16 4.70 -4.58
CA PHE A 20 2.35 3.55 -4.20
C PHE A 20 2.42 3.31 -2.69
N LYS A 21 3.64 3.23 -2.11
CA LYS A 21 3.82 3.02 -0.67
C LYS A 21 3.13 4.08 0.16
N THR A 22 3.19 5.35 -0.26
CA THR A 22 2.57 6.46 0.45
C THR A 22 1.06 6.29 0.53
N THR A 23 0.40 6.11 -0.63
CA THR A 23 -1.06 5.95 -0.69
C THR A 23 -1.52 4.65 -0.05
N PHE A 24 -0.79 3.55 -0.26
CA PHE A 24 -1.10 2.24 0.31
C PHE A 24 -0.99 2.26 1.83
N SER A 25 0.03 2.90 2.40
CA SER A 25 0.19 3.02 3.86
C SER A 25 -0.95 3.81 4.49
N ALA A 26 -1.39 4.90 3.85
CA ALA A 26 -2.54 5.67 4.31
C ALA A 26 -3.83 4.82 4.31
N PHE A 27 -4.08 4.07 3.23
CA PHE A 27 -5.20 3.13 3.15
C PHE A 27 -5.11 2.06 4.25
N LEU A 28 -3.94 1.45 4.44
CA LEU A 28 -3.74 0.41 5.47
C LEU A 28 -3.99 0.96 6.88
N GLY A 29 -3.56 2.19 7.16
CA GLY A 29 -3.82 2.86 8.43
C GLY A 29 -5.32 3.04 8.69
N VAL A 30 -6.07 3.53 7.69
CA VAL A 30 -7.54 3.66 7.78
C VAL A 30 -8.21 2.30 7.96
N ALA A 31 -7.81 1.30 7.17
CA ALA A 31 -8.35 -0.04 7.26
C ALA A 31 -8.10 -0.66 8.65
N ALA A 32 -6.89 -0.52 9.19
CA ALA A 32 -6.56 -1.01 10.52
C ALA A 32 -7.44 -0.36 11.60
N VAL A 33 -7.63 0.96 11.56
CA VAL A 33 -8.52 1.68 12.48
C VAL A 33 -9.96 1.17 12.36
N ALA A 34 -10.47 0.98 11.15
CA ALA A 34 -11.82 0.46 10.95
C ALA A 34 -12.00 -0.93 11.58
N HIS A 35 -11.04 -1.84 11.38
CA HIS A 35 -11.09 -3.17 12.00
C HIS A 35 -10.97 -3.10 13.52
N LEU A 36 -10.10 -2.24 14.06
CA LEU A 36 -10.01 -2.04 15.51
C LEU A 36 -11.34 -1.56 16.11
N LEU A 37 -12.01 -0.59 15.46
CA LEU A 37 -13.30 -0.08 15.90
C LEU A 37 -14.39 -1.17 15.88
N VAL A 38 -14.45 -1.96 14.81
CA VAL A 38 -15.42 -3.05 14.70
C VAL A 38 -15.10 -4.13 15.75
N TRP A 39 -13.82 -4.42 16.03
CA TRP A 39 -13.42 -5.38 17.06
C TRP A 39 -13.90 -4.92 18.44
N ILE A 40 -13.68 -3.64 18.78
CA ILE A 40 -14.16 -3.07 20.04
C ILE A 40 -15.69 -3.20 20.16
N TRP A 41 -16.45 -2.97 19.08
CA TRP A 41 -17.92 -3.04 19.10
C TRP A 41 -18.46 -4.46 19.18
N LYS A 42 -17.92 -5.38 18.38
CA LYS A 42 -18.33 -6.78 18.33
C LYS A 42 -17.08 -7.64 18.18
N PRO A 43 -16.45 -8.06 19.29
CA PRO A 43 -15.23 -8.82 19.20
C PRO A 43 -15.46 -10.15 18.48
N TRP A 44 -14.53 -10.47 17.60
CA TRP A 44 -14.42 -11.75 16.93
C TRP A 44 -13.06 -12.37 17.26
N PHE A 45 -12.95 -13.67 16.99
CA PHE A 45 -11.91 -14.59 17.50
C PHE A 45 -11.88 -14.65 19.03
#